data_AF-D4Z8T7-F1
#
_entry.id   AF-D4Z8T7-F1
#
_cell.length_a   1.000
_cell.length_b   1.000
_cell.length_c   1.000
_cell.angle_alpha   90.00
_cell.angle_beta   90.00
_cell.angle_gamma   90.00
#
_symmetry.space_group_name_H-M   'P 1'
#
loop_
_entity.id
_entity.type
_entity.pdbx_description
1 polymer ?
#
loop_
_entity_poly.entity_id
_entity_poly.type
_entity_poly.pdbx_seq_one_letter_code
_entity_poly.pdbx_strand_id
1 'polypeptide(L)'
;MSRPHILSIGSAPAEEACAQLGVTRNYDRAAFLEACCYRAAIIATHGRPPDGVSLRPARCAHDFGSYVEIQAHYDPADPTACTYAEQIENGLARWLDAGFLAPVRYRDDSQIEEYIYQDHFEAARRVMLTLERQRIDGFGTAAEAAAIAHLRAEYPRQSEEADQLLRQIATERQIRSPSARQVGLYASYRLTFFPALFNEARGHGYPEGDAIDVTAYELRTGRHRYIQCDIVTVTTIDEALSLCWEHMARYVI
;
A
#
# COMPACT_ATOMS: atom_id res chain seq x y z
N MET A 1 -19.61 -1.73 34.20
CA MET A 1 -19.01 -1.73 32.85
C MET A 1 -18.63 -3.15 32.53
N SER A 2 -19.20 -3.73 31.47
CA SER A 2 -18.82 -5.08 31.02
C SER A 2 -17.37 -5.07 30.55
N ARG A 3 -16.68 -6.20 30.65
CA ARG A 3 -15.31 -6.32 30.14
C ARG A 3 -15.36 -6.31 28.61
N PRO A 4 -14.54 -5.50 27.91
CA PRO A 4 -14.55 -5.47 26.46
C PRO A 4 -14.18 -6.85 25.90
N HIS A 5 -14.91 -7.27 24.87
CA HIS A 5 -14.56 -8.42 24.05
C HIS A 5 -13.36 -8.07 23.19
N ILE A 6 -12.51 -9.08 22.95
CA ILE A 6 -11.30 -8.96 22.15
C ILE A 6 -11.46 -9.89 20.95
N LEU A 7 -11.43 -9.32 19.76
CA LEU A 7 -11.32 -10.04 18.50
C LEU A 7 -9.87 -9.90 18.00
N SER A 8 -9.20 -11.02 17.81
CA SER A 8 -7.85 -11.09 17.22
C SER A 8 -7.98 -11.31 15.71
N ILE A 9 -7.33 -10.44 14.92
CA ILE A 9 -7.42 -10.44 13.45
C ILE A 9 -6.16 -11.05 12.82
N GLY A 10 -5.00 -10.86 13.45
CA GLY A 10 -3.70 -11.35 12.97
C GLY A 10 -2.66 -10.25 12.79
N SER A 11 -1.45 -10.64 12.42
CA SER A 11 -0.27 -9.76 12.31
C SER A 11 -0.14 -9.03 10.97
N ALA A 12 -0.68 -9.64 9.91
CA ALA A 12 -0.65 -9.20 8.51
C ALA A 12 -1.83 -9.89 7.77
N PRO A 13 -2.10 -9.55 6.50
CA PRO A 13 -3.07 -10.27 5.66
C PRO A 13 -2.75 -11.78 5.57
N ALA A 14 -3.79 -12.61 5.44
CA ALA A 14 -3.70 -14.05 5.62
C ALA A 14 -2.82 -14.79 4.59
N GLU A 15 -2.68 -14.25 3.37
CA GLU A 15 -1.90 -14.83 2.28
C GLU A 15 -0.51 -14.20 2.11
N GLU A 16 -0.08 -13.36 3.05
CA GLU A 16 1.16 -12.58 2.94
C GLU A 16 2.25 -13.09 3.89
N ALA A 17 3.51 -12.97 3.46
CA ALA A 17 4.64 -13.21 4.34
C ALA A 17 4.67 -12.15 5.46
N CYS A 18 5.03 -12.56 6.67
CA CYS A 18 5.16 -11.67 7.82
C CYS A 18 6.32 -12.03 8.74
N ALA A 19 6.69 -11.13 9.65
CA ALA A 19 7.76 -11.36 10.61
C ALA A 19 7.52 -12.65 11.43
N GLN A 20 8.54 -13.51 11.48
CA GLN A 20 8.50 -14.79 12.17
C GLN A 20 9.23 -14.70 13.52
N LEU A 21 8.52 -14.96 14.62
CA LEU A 21 9.08 -14.91 15.96
C LEU A 21 10.20 -15.95 16.12
N GLY A 22 11.35 -15.53 16.65
CA GLY A 22 12.53 -16.39 16.81
C GLY A 22 13.32 -16.65 15.52
N VAL A 23 12.82 -16.22 14.35
CA VAL A 23 13.48 -16.40 13.05
C VAL A 23 13.91 -15.07 12.48
N THR A 24 12.99 -14.12 12.32
CA THR A 24 13.26 -12.81 11.70
C THR A 24 14.11 -11.94 12.62
N ARG A 25 15.30 -11.53 12.16
CA ARG A 25 16.10 -10.52 12.85
C ARG A 25 15.36 -9.18 12.92
N ASN A 26 15.45 -8.50 14.07
CA ASN A 26 14.69 -7.28 14.36
C ASN A 26 13.16 -7.48 14.31
N TYR A 27 12.69 -8.68 14.71
CA TYR A 27 11.28 -9.05 14.80
C TYR A 27 10.38 -7.93 15.33
N ASP A 28 10.71 -7.34 16.49
CA ASP A 28 9.89 -6.31 17.13
C ASP A 28 9.59 -5.11 16.24
N ARG A 29 10.57 -4.68 15.44
CA ARG A 29 10.42 -3.55 14.52
C ARG A 29 9.54 -3.94 13.35
N ALA A 30 9.81 -5.09 12.73
CA ALA A 30 9.07 -5.56 11.57
C ALA A 30 7.60 -5.87 11.93
N ALA A 31 7.37 -6.68 12.95
CA ALA A 31 6.04 -7.10 13.39
C ALA A 31 5.17 -5.89 13.82
N PHE A 32 5.76 -4.90 14.48
CA PHE A 32 5.02 -3.69 14.86
C PHE A 32 4.68 -2.79 13.66
N LEU A 33 5.63 -2.62 12.72
CA LEU A 33 5.36 -1.89 11.48
C LEU A 33 4.26 -2.58 10.66
N GLU A 34 4.36 -3.90 10.49
CA GLU A 34 3.36 -4.74 9.82
C GLU A 34 1.99 -4.57 10.43
N ALA A 35 1.86 -4.75 11.74
CA ALA A 35 0.59 -4.58 12.42
C ALA A 35 0.03 -3.15 12.21
N CYS A 36 0.84 -2.11 12.37
CA CYS A 36 0.38 -0.73 12.18
C CYS A 36 -0.08 -0.45 10.74
N CYS A 37 0.63 -0.97 9.73
CA CYS A 37 0.21 -0.88 8.33
C CYS A 37 -1.04 -1.71 8.08
N TYR A 38 -1.18 -2.89 8.71
CA TYR A 38 -2.35 -3.75 8.55
C TYR A 38 -3.61 -3.09 9.10
N ARG A 39 -3.49 -2.40 10.24
CA ARG A 39 -4.55 -1.53 10.76
C ARG A 39 -4.96 -0.46 9.73
N ALA A 40 -4.00 0.20 9.08
CA ALA A 40 -4.30 1.21 8.07
C ALA A 40 -5.02 0.59 6.85
N ALA A 41 -4.63 -0.61 6.43
CA ALA A 41 -5.27 -1.35 5.33
C ALA A 41 -6.70 -1.81 5.68
N ILE A 42 -6.94 -2.28 6.91
CA ILE A 42 -8.30 -2.58 7.41
C ILE A 42 -9.16 -1.31 7.39
N ILE A 43 -8.61 -0.17 7.84
CA ILE A 43 -9.33 1.11 7.84
C ILE A 43 -9.63 1.57 6.42
N ALA A 44 -8.70 1.43 5.49
CA ALA A 44 -8.94 1.72 4.08
C ALA A 44 -10.13 0.91 3.55
N THR A 45 -10.19 -0.38 3.86
CA THR A 45 -11.22 -1.29 3.34
C THR A 45 -12.58 -1.11 4.00
N HIS A 46 -12.62 -1.03 5.33
CA HIS A 46 -13.86 -1.11 6.13
C HIS A 46 -14.26 0.20 6.81
N GLY A 47 -13.43 1.24 6.72
CA GLY A 47 -13.66 2.51 7.39
C GLY A 47 -13.05 2.57 8.78
N ARG A 48 -13.21 3.73 9.42
CA ARG A 48 -12.71 3.98 10.77
C ARG A 48 -13.49 3.15 11.79
N PRO A 49 -12.85 2.62 12.85
CA PRO A 49 -13.58 2.04 13.97
C PRO A 49 -14.62 3.03 14.52
N PRO A 50 -15.88 2.61 14.72
CA PRO A 50 -16.89 3.46 15.33
C PRO A 50 -16.55 3.74 16.81
N ASP A 51 -17.23 4.72 17.39
CA ASP A 51 -17.09 5.02 18.82
C ASP A 51 -17.33 3.76 19.66
N GLY A 52 -16.49 3.52 20.65
CA GLY A 52 -16.54 2.30 21.47
C GLY A 52 -15.74 1.11 20.93
N VAL A 53 -15.24 1.17 19.69
CA VAL A 53 -14.31 0.18 19.13
C VAL A 53 -12.88 0.71 19.10
N SER A 54 -11.95 -0.03 19.71
CA SER A 54 -10.53 0.24 19.62
C SER A 54 -9.83 -0.82 18.77
N LEU A 55 -9.42 -0.46 17.56
CA LEU A 55 -8.57 -1.27 16.69
C LEU A 55 -7.09 -0.89 16.88
N ARG A 56 -6.26 -1.81 17.38
CA ARG A 56 -4.85 -1.51 17.70
C ARG A 56 -3.93 -2.73 17.62
N PRO A 57 -2.62 -2.52 17.35
CA PRO A 57 -1.60 -3.52 17.61
C PRO A 57 -1.54 -3.89 19.09
N ALA A 58 -1.46 -5.18 19.39
CA ALA A 58 -1.34 -5.74 20.72
C ALA A 58 -0.17 -6.73 20.75
N ARG A 59 0.59 -6.71 21.85
CA ARG A 59 1.61 -7.73 22.14
C ARG A 59 0.94 -8.88 22.90
N CYS A 60 0.98 -10.06 22.31
CA CYS A 60 0.39 -11.27 22.86
C CYS A 60 1.50 -12.20 23.33
N ALA A 61 1.55 -12.45 24.64
CA ALA A 61 2.55 -13.34 25.22
C ALA A 61 2.25 -14.80 24.85
N HIS A 62 3.28 -15.51 24.43
CA HIS A 62 3.28 -16.95 24.18
C HIS A 62 4.57 -17.56 24.75
N ASP A 63 4.62 -18.89 24.86
CA ASP A 63 5.75 -19.64 25.40
C ASP A 63 7.08 -19.39 24.68
N PHE A 64 7.05 -18.85 23.45
CA PHE A 64 8.22 -18.61 22.60
C PHE A 64 8.58 -17.12 22.46
N GLY A 65 7.92 -16.26 23.23
CA GLY A 65 8.08 -14.80 23.17
C GLY A 65 6.73 -14.10 22.98
N SER A 66 6.76 -12.79 22.70
CA SER A 66 5.54 -12.03 22.43
C SER A 66 5.41 -11.77 20.94
N TYR A 67 4.31 -12.23 20.33
CA TYR A 67 3.97 -11.84 18.97
C TYR A 67 3.15 -10.54 18.96
N VAL A 68 3.09 -9.87 17.82
CA VAL A 68 2.28 -8.65 17.62
C VAL A 68 1.16 -8.97 16.66
N GLU A 69 -0.09 -8.65 17.02
CA GLU A 69 -1.27 -8.79 16.16
C GLU A 69 -2.19 -7.58 16.26
N ILE A 70 -3.09 -7.41 15.30
CA ILE A 70 -4.20 -6.47 15.40
C ILE A 70 -5.34 -7.08 16.22
N GLN A 71 -5.80 -6.30 17.19
CA GLN A 71 -6.98 -6.62 18.00
C GLN A 71 -8.02 -5.51 17.92
N ALA A 72 -9.28 -5.90 17.81
CA ALA A 72 -10.43 -5.03 18.04
C ALA A 72 -10.96 -5.27 19.46
N HIS A 73 -11.05 -4.21 20.25
CA HIS A 73 -11.62 -4.20 21.59
C HIS A 73 -12.98 -3.50 21.51
N TYR A 74 -14.06 -4.18 21.88
CA TYR A 74 -15.43 -3.67 21.70
C TYR A 74 -16.39 -4.16 22.80
N ASP A 75 -17.50 -3.46 23.01
CA ASP A 75 -18.58 -3.91 23.89
C ASP A 75 -19.55 -4.81 23.09
N PRO A 76 -19.72 -6.10 23.45
CA PRO A 76 -20.65 -6.99 22.74
C PRO A 76 -22.13 -6.58 22.91
N ALA A 77 -22.44 -5.65 23.82
CA ALA A 77 -23.77 -5.08 23.98
C ALA A 77 -24.06 -3.91 23.02
N ASP A 78 -23.05 -3.39 22.31
CA ASP A 78 -23.21 -2.34 21.30
C ASP A 78 -23.36 -2.97 19.90
N PRO A 79 -24.56 -2.90 19.28
CA PRO A 79 -24.79 -3.49 17.96
C PRO A 79 -23.90 -2.91 16.86
N THR A 80 -23.57 -1.61 16.92
CA THR A 80 -22.70 -0.96 15.93
C THR A 80 -21.27 -1.50 16.05
N ALA A 81 -20.81 -1.71 17.29
CA ALA A 81 -19.52 -2.29 17.57
C ALA A 81 -19.42 -3.76 17.11
N CYS A 82 -20.47 -4.55 17.33
CA CYS A 82 -20.57 -5.93 16.85
C CYS A 82 -20.56 -6.01 15.32
N THR A 83 -21.35 -5.19 14.63
CA THR A 83 -21.35 -5.17 13.15
C THR A 83 -19.98 -4.82 12.59
N TYR A 84 -19.27 -3.86 13.18
CA TYR A 84 -17.91 -3.53 12.74
C TYR A 84 -16.93 -4.68 13.03
N ALA A 85 -17.04 -5.35 14.18
CA ALA A 85 -16.21 -6.51 14.51
C ALA A 85 -16.44 -7.68 13.52
N GLU A 86 -17.68 -7.98 13.17
CA GLU A 86 -18.04 -8.99 12.17
C GLU A 86 -17.48 -8.66 10.78
N GLN A 87 -17.49 -7.38 10.39
CA GLN A 87 -16.95 -6.94 9.09
C GLN A 87 -15.45 -7.18 8.94
N ILE A 88 -14.68 -7.04 10.02
CA ILE A 88 -13.22 -7.13 9.99
C ILE A 88 -12.68 -8.47 10.49
N GLU A 89 -13.54 -9.38 10.97
CA GLU A 89 -13.16 -10.65 11.60
C GLU A 89 -12.23 -11.50 10.74
N ASN A 90 -12.51 -11.57 9.43
CA ASN A 90 -11.70 -12.34 8.49
C ASN A 90 -10.41 -11.62 8.05
N GLY A 91 -10.24 -10.35 8.43
CA GLY A 91 -9.12 -9.53 7.96
C GLY A 91 -9.10 -9.36 6.44
N LEU A 92 -7.90 -9.18 5.89
CA LEU A 92 -7.65 -9.11 4.45
C LEU A 92 -6.87 -10.35 3.99
N ALA A 93 -7.04 -10.73 2.72
CA ALA A 93 -6.23 -11.79 2.13
C ALA A 93 -4.83 -11.26 1.78
N ARG A 94 -4.75 -10.11 1.09
CA ARG A 94 -3.49 -9.50 0.62
C ARG A 94 -3.40 -8.02 0.95
N TRP A 95 -2.17 -7.49 0.95
CA TRP A 95 -1.96 -6.04 1.12
C TRP A 95 -2.58 -5.23 -0.02
N LEU A 96 -2.52 -5.81 -1.22
CA LEU A 96 -2.92 -5.19 -2.47
C LEU A 96 -4.43 -4.96 -2.56
N ASP A 97 -5.22 -5.78 -1.86
CA ASP A 97 -6.68 -5.64 -1.81
C ASP A 97 -7.12 -4.29 -1.21
N ALA A 98 -6.25 -3.69 -0.40
CA ALA A 98 -6.44 -2.36 0.19
C ALA A 98 -5.59 -1.26 -0.49
N GLY A 99 -4.88 -1.57 -1.57
CA GLY A 99 -3.96 -0.66 -2.26
C GLY A 99 -2.62 -0.43 -1.54
N PHE A 100 -2.29 -1.25 -0.54
CA PHE A 100 -1.01 -1.19 0.19
C PHE A 100 0.01 -2.14 -0.42
N LEU A 101 1.30 -1.84 -0.27
CA LEU A 101 2.36 -2.84 -0.42
C LEU A 101 2.65 -3.51 0.91
N ALA A 102 3.22 -4.72 0.85
CA ALA A 102 3.82 -5.32 2.02
C ALA A 102 4.85 -4.35 2.62
N PRO A 103 4.74 -3.99 3.91
CA PRO A 103 5.59 -2.96 4.50
C PRO A 103 7.04 -3.43 4.68
N VAL A 104 7.26 -4.74 4.66
CA VAL A 104 8.56 -5.40 4.74
C VAL A 104 8.62 -6.47 3.66
N ARG A 105 9.74 -6.52 2.94
CA ARG A 105 10.04 -7.59 1.99
C ARG A 105 11.00 -8.58 2.64
N TYR A 106 10.66 -9.86 2.55
CA TYR A 106 11.43 -10.96 3.11
C TYR A 106 12.14 -11.75 2.01
N ARG A 107 13.32 -12.28 2.32
CA ARG A 107 13.95 -13.34 1.54
C ARG A 107 13.34 -14.70 1.91
N ASP A 108 13.67 -15.74 1.14
CA ASP A 108 13.23 -17.12 1.38
C ASP A 108 13.60 -17.66 2.79
N ASP A 109 14.62 -17.11 3.43
CA ASP A 109 15.06 -17.46 4.79
C ASP A 109 14.31 -16.69 5.91
N SER A 110 13.20 -16.02 5.58
CA SER A 110 12.39 -15.18 6.49
C SER A 110 13.15 -14.02 7.13
N GLN A 111 14.31 -13.66 6.58
CA GLN A 111 15.03 -12.45 6.98
C GLN A 111 14.59 -11.27 6.16
N ILE A 112 14.65 -10.10 6.79
CA ILE A 112 14.31 -8.83 6.16
C ILE A 112 15.31 -8.56 5.04
N GLU A 113 14.77 -8.31 3.86
CA GLU A 113 15.49 -7.78 2.71
C GLU A 113 15.37 -6.26 2.65
N GLU A 114 14.15 -5.74 2.86
CA GLU A 114 13.86 -4.32 2.66
C GLU A 114 12.67 -3.88 3.53
N TYR A 115 12.74 -2.65 4.04
CA TYR A 115 11.59 -1.93 4.59
C TYR A 115 11.01 -1.02 3.52
N ILE A 116 9.78 -1.28 3.08
CA ILE A 116 9.09 -0.49 2.03
C ILE A 116 8.60 0.85 2.58
N TYR A 117 8.19 0.86 3.84
CA TYR A 117 7.77 2.06 4.57
C TYR A 117 8.61 2.25 5.83
N GLN A 118 8.85 3.51 6.21
CA GLN A 118 9.45 3.85 7.49
C GLN A 118 8.46 3.64 8.63
N ASP A 119 7.20 4.04 8.41
CA ASP A 119 6.09 3.90 9.35
C ASP A 119 4.74 3.80 8.61
N HIS A 120 3.67 3.60 9.37
CA HIS A 120 2.30 3.49 8.84
C HIS A 120 1.74 4.83 8.35
N PHE A 121 2.27 5.98 8.81
CA PHE A 121 1.86 7.29 8.30
C PHE A 121 2.37 7.49 6.88
N GLU A 122 3.61 7.09 6.60
CA GLU A 122 4.16 7.05 5.26
C GLU A 122 3.36 6.10 4.37
N ALA A 123 3.01 4.91 4.86
CA ALA A 123 2.17 3.97 4.12
C ALA A 123 0.83 4.61 3.72
N ALA A 124 0.07 5.14 4.67
CA ALA A 124 -1.21 5.80 4.42
C ALA A 124 -1.09 6.97 3.43
N ARG A 125 -0.06 7.83 3.59
CA ARG A 125 0.21 8.95 2.68
C ARG A 125 0.50 8.47 1.25
N ARG A 126 1.34 7.45 1.09
CA ARG A 126 1.70 6.90 -0.23
C ARG A 126 0.49 6.26 -0.90
N VAL A 127 -0.33 5.51 -0.15
CA VAL A 127 -1.56 4.91 -0.70
C VAL A 127 -2.55 5.99 -1.16
N MET A 128 -2.83 7.00 -0.32
CA MET A 128 -3.70 8.13 -0.73
C MET A 128 -3.18 8.82 -2.00
N LEU A 129 -1.87 9.06 -2.09
CA LEU A 129 -1.24 9.66 -3.26
C LEU A 129 -1.44 8.81 -4.52
N THR A 130 -1.19 7.49 -4.44
CA THR A 130 -1.32 6.55 -5.56
C THR A 130 -2.76 6.42 -6.04
N LEU A 131 -3.69 6.17 -5.12
CA LEU A 131 -5.10 5.96 -5.46
C LEU A 131 -5.75 7.25 -6.01
N GLU A 132 -5.47 8.42 -5.41
CA GLU A 132 -5.97 9.70 -5.96
C GLU A 132 -5.39 9.98 -7.34
N ARG A 133 -4.13 9.62 -7.57
CA ARG A 133 -3.52 9.76 -8.89
C ARG A 133 -4.23 8.91 -9.93
N GLN A 134 -4.52 7.64 -9.63
CA GLN A 134 -5.29 6.76 -10.51
C GLN A 134 -6.68 7.33 -10.80
N ARG A 135 -7.36 7.87 -9.77
CA ARG A 135 -8.67 8.49 -9.91
C ARG A 135 -8.65 9.73 -10.80
N ILE A 136 -7.67 10.62 -10.62
CA ILE A 136 -7.48 11.81 -11.46
C ILE A 136 -7.22 11.43 -12.92
N ASP A 137 -6.46 10.35 -13.13
CA ASP A 137 -6.14 9.85 -14.47
C ASP A 137 -7.29 9.02 -15.10
N GLY A 138 -8.40 8.84 -14.40
CA GLY A 138 -9.62 8.18 -14.89
C GLY A 138 -9.64 6.66 -14.73
N PHE A 139 -8.75 6.09 -13.93
CA PHE A 139 -8.63 4.64 -13.69
C PHE A 139 -9.16 4.19 -12.32
N GLY A 140 -9.60 5.13 -11.47
CA GLY A 140 -10.04 4.82 -10.12
C GLY A 140 -11.41 4.14 -10.06
N THR A 141 -11.58 3.24 -9.08
CA THR A 141 -12.82 2.52 -8.77
C THR A 141 -13.59 3.19 -7.62
N ALA A 142 -14.85 2.81 -7.43
CA ALA A 142 -15.64 3.26 -6.28
C ALA A 142 -15.08 2.78 -4.93
N ALA A 143 -14.49 1.58 -4.90
CA ALA A 143 -13.84 1.02 -3.72
C ALA A 143 -12.60 1.83 -3.34
N GLU A 144 -11.77 2.20 -4.31
CA GLU A 144 -10.59 3.05 -4.07
C GLU A 144 -11.00 4.46 -3.61
N ALA A 145 -12.08 5.02 -4.16
CA ALA A 145 -12.62 6.30 -3.69
C ALA A 145 -13.09 6.23 -2.22
N ALA A 146 -13.74 5.14 -1.82
CA ALA A 146 -14.11 4.90 -0.42
C ALA A 146 -12.87 4.74 0.46
N ALA A 147 -11.87 3.98 0.02
CA ALA A 147 -10.62 3.78 0.73
C ALA A 147 -9.86 5.09 0.98
N ILE A 148 -9.77 5.95 -0.04
CA ILE A 148 -9.24 7.30 0.11
C ILE A 148 -10.02 8.08 1.17
N ALA A 149 -11.35 8.07 1.13
CA ALA A 149 -12.18 8.80 2.10
C ALA A 149 -11.94 8.31 3.54
N HIS A 150 -11.85 7.00 3.74
CA HIS A 150 -11.56 6.40 5.05
C HIS A 150 -10.18 6.79 5.56
N LEU A 151 -9.14 6.68 4.72
CA LEU A 151 -7.78 7.06 5.09
C LEU A 151 -7.65 8.55 5.38
N ARG A 152 -8.33 9.42 4.62
CA ARG A 152 -8.36 10.86 4.89
C ARG A 152 -9.00 11.19 6.24
N ALA A 153 -10.05 10.46 6.61
CA ALA A 153 -10.73 10.65 7.89
C ALA A 153 -9.87 10.21 9.09
N GLU A 154 -9.10 9.12 8.96
CA GLU A 154 -8.23 8.62 10.03
C GLU A 154 -6.87 9.33 10.09
N TYR A 155 -6.32 9.74 8.95
CA TYR A 155 -4.97 10.31 8.81
C TYR A 155 -5.02 11.71 8.18
N PRO A 156 -5.65 12.71 8.83
CA PRO A 156 -5.90 14.04 8.24
C PRO A 156 -4.61 14.78 7.88
N ARG A 157 -3.55 14.66 8.70
CA ARG A 157 -2.25 15.27 8.40
C ARG A 157 -1.62 14.66 7.14
N GLN A 158 -1.64 13.33 7.03
CA GLN A 158 -1.09 12.63 5.86
C GLN A 158 -1.91 12.92 4.61
N SER A 159 -3.22 13.15 4.74
CA SER A 159 -4.07 13.64 3.66
C SER A 159 -3.62 15.00 3.17
N GLU A 160 -3.36 15.96 4.07
CA GLU A 160 -2.88 17.29 3.70
C GLU A 160 -1.53 17.23 2.99
N GLU A 161 -0.61 16.39 3.49
CA GLU A 161 0.71 16.16 2.88
C GLU A 161 0.58 15.54 1.47
N ALA A 162 -0.31 14.56 1.29
CA ALA A 162 -0.60 13.97 -0.02
C ALA A 162 -1.19 14.99 -1.00
N ASP A 163 -2.14 15.82 -0.56
CA ASP A 163 -2.74 16.88 -1.38
C ASP A 163 -1.71 17.96 -1.78
N GLN A 164 -0.79 18.32 -0.88
CA GLN A 164 0.30 19.25 -1.19
C GLN A 164 1.21 18.68 -2.28
N LEU A 165 1.57 17.39 -2.21
CA LEU A 165 2.38 16.72 -3.22
C LEU A 165 1.66 16.65 -4.58
N LEU A 166 0.37 16.31 -4.59
CA LEU A 166 -0.44 16.30 -5.83
C LEU A 166 -0.47 17.69 -6.48
N ARG A 167 -0.68 18.75 -5.69
CA ARG A 167 -0.66 20.14 -6.18
C ARG A 167 0.71 20.54 -6.73
N GLN A 168 1.79 20.16 -6.04
CA GLN A 168 3.15 20.42 -6.49
C GLN A 168 3.41 19.75 -7.86
N ILE A 169 3.09 18.47 -7.98
CA ILE A 169 3.24 17.69 -9.23
C ILE A 169 2.45 18.34 -10.37
N ALA A 170 1.20 18.76 -10.12
CA ALA A 170 0.37 19.43 -11.12
C ALA A 170 0.96 20.78 -11.56
N THR A 171 1.43 21.58 -10.60
CA THR A 171 2.01 22.90 -10.85
C THR A 171 3.29 22.81 -11.68
N GLU A 172 4.19 21.87 -11.34
CA GLU A 172 5.43 21.66 -12.07
C GLU A 172 5.19 21.19 -13.51
N ARG A 173 4.14 20.39 -13.73
CA ARG A 173 3.70 20.00 -15.08
C ARG A 173 3.28 21.22 -15.93
N GLN A 174 2.59 22.19 -15.34
CA GLN A 174 2.11 23.37 -16.06
C GLN A 174 3.21 24.40 -16.34
N ILE A 175 4.07 24.68 -15.35
CA ILE A 175 5.00 25.82 -15.41
C ILE A 175 6.27 25.50 -16.20
N ARG A 176 6.76 24.25 -16.14
CA ARG A 176 8.07 23.90 -16.69
C ARG A 176 7.93 23.10 -17.98
N SER A 177 8.72 23.48 -18.98
CA SER A 177 8.88 22.66 -20.19
C SER A 177 9.33 21.26 -19.76
N PRO A 178 8.92 20.20 -20.47
CA PRO A 178 9.28 18.83 -20.08
C PRO A 178 10.78 18.61 -19.86
N SER A 179 11.64 19.38 -20.54
CA SER A 179 13.11 19.32 -20.35
C SER A 179 13.65 20.05 -19.12
N ALA A 180 12.91 21.01 -18.58
CA ALA A 180 13.30 21.89 -17.48
C ALA A 180 12.59 21.58 -16.15
N ARG A 181 11.61 20.66 -16.16
CA ARG A 181 11.13 20.00 -14.94
C ARG A 181 12.37 19.42 -14.24
N GLN A 182 12.62 19.86 -13.01
CA GLN A 182 13.69 19.22 -12.25
C GLN A 182 13.20 17.80 -12.03
N VAL A 183 13.99 16.82 -12.47
CA VAL A 183 13.89 15.44 -12.00
C VAL A 183 14.42 15.45 -10.57
N GLY A 184 13.71 16.17 -9.70
CA GLY A 184 13.90 16.08 -8.27
C GLY A 184 13.31 14.75 -7.85
N LEU A 185 13.97 14.09 -6.91
CA LEU A 185 13.39 13.01 -6.12
C LEU A 185 12.04 13.46 -5.54
N TYR A 186 10.94 13.37 -6.30
CA TYR A 186 9.67 13.06 -5.70
C TYR A 186 9.92 11.64 -5.20
N ALA A 187 10.18 11.52 -3.88
CA ALA A 187 10.73 10.35 -3.19
C ALA A 187 10.60 9.08 -4.03
N SER A 188 11.71 8.41 -4.38
CA SER A 188 11.74 7.16 -5.16
C SER A 188 10.41 6.41 -5.00
N TYR A 189 9.51 6.60 -5.95
CA TYR A 189 8.15 6.09 -5.81
C TYR A 189 8.14 4.82 -6.64
N ARG A 190 8.10 3.71 -5.92
CA ARG A 190 7.85 2.40 -6.49
C ARG A 190 6.41 2.46 -7.01
N LEU A 191 6.25 2.57 -8.34
CA LEU A 191 4.97 2.38 -8.97
C LEU A 191 4.77 0.88 -9.06
N THR A 192 4.06 0.32 -8.10
CA THR A 192 3.65 -1.07 -8.19
C THR A 192 2.41 -1.12 -9.05
N PHE A 193 2.58 -1.68 -10.24
CA PHE A 193 1.51 -1.99 -11.16
C PHE A 193 0.94 -3.35 -10.77
N PHE A 194 -0.38 -3.48 -10.71
CA PHE A 194 -1.08 -4.74 -10.45
C PHE A 194 -1.72 -5.22 -11.75
N PRO A 195 -1.09 -6.15 -12.48
CA PRO A 195 -1.61 -6.66 -13.74
C PRO A 195 -3.04 -7.21 -13.63
N ALA A 196 -3.37 -7.83 -12.49
CA ALA A 196 -4.71 -8.36 -12.22
C ALA A 196 -5.83 -7.30 -12.36
N LEU A 197 -5.57 -6.03 -11.97
CA LEU A 197 -6.55 -4.94 -12.11
C LEU A 197 -6.75 -4.46 -13.55
N PHE A 198 -5.82 -4.78 -14.46
CA PHE A 198 -5.86 -4.40 -15.88
C PHE A 198 -6.25 -5.54 -16.82
N ASN A 199 -6.08 -6.79 -16.39
CA ASN A 199 -6.21 -7.98 -17.22
C ASN A 199 -7.67 -8.30 -17.62
N GLU A 200 -8.69 -7.88 -16.85
CA GLU A 200 -10.10 -8.06 -17.24
C GLU A 200 -10.45 -7.37 -18.57
N ALA A 201 -9.68 -6.34 -18.97
CA ALA A 201 -9.93 -5.58 -20.20
C ALA A 201 -9.17 -6.10 -21.43
N ARG A 202 -8.23 -7.06 -21.31
CA ARG A 202 -7.18 -7.27 -22.34
C ARG A 202 -7.10 -8.64 -23.03
N GLY A 203 -7.97 -9.58 -22.68
CA GLY A 203 -8.09 -10.86 -23.39
C GLY A 203 -6.94 -11.85 -23.11
N HIS A 204 -7.09 -13.07 -23.63
CA HIS A 204 -6.19 -14.20 -23.34
C HIS A 204 -4.82 -14.03 -24.01
N GLY A 205 -3.79 -13.74 -23.21
CA GLY A 205 -2.41 -13.63 -23.70
C GLY A 205 -1.44 -12.86 -22.79
N TYR A 206 -1.93 -12.19 -21.75
CA TYR A 206 -1.07 -11.52 -20.76
C TYR A 206 -0.66 -12.47 -19.63
N PRO A 207 0.59 -12.38 -19.13
CA PRO A 207 1.02 -13.19 -18.00
C PRO A 207 0.19 -12.84 -16.75
N GLU A 208 -0.31 -13.87 -16.06
CA GLU A 208 -0.79 -13.73 -14.69
C GLU A 208 0.42 -13.46 -13.79
N GLY A 209 0.47 -12.29 -13.15
CA GLY A 209 1.55 -11.90 -12.25
C GLY A 209 1.05 -10.95 -11.17
N ASP A 210 1.56 -11.14 -9.94
CA ASP A 210 0.99 -10.57 -8.73
C ASP A 210 1.33 -9.09 -8.49
N ALA A 211 2.48 -8.60 -9.00
CA ALA A 211 2.87 -7.20 -8.92
C ALA A 211 4.08 -6.92 -9.83
N ILE A 212 4.06 -5.78 -10.53
CA ILE A 212 5.24 -5.27 -11.25
C ILE A 212 5.70 -4.00 -10.56
N ASP A 213 6.81 -4.10 -9.85
CA ASP A 213 7.48 -2.94 -9.29
C ASP A 213 8.25 -2.22 -10.39
N VAL A 214 7.72 -1.07 -10.81
CA VAL A 214 8.43 -0.16 -11.69
C VAL A 214 9.08 0.90 -10.81
N THR A 215 10.40 0.81 -10.70
CA THR A 215 11.17 1.97 -10.24
C THR A 215 11.58 2.76 -11.47
N ALA A 216 10.83 3.84 -11.74
CA ALA A 216 11.09 4.66 -12.90
C ALA A 216 12.10 5.76 -12.56
N TYR A 217 13.20 5.79 -13.32
CA TYR A 217 14.18 6.86 -13.33
C TYR A 217 14.26 7.44 -14.75
N GLU A 218 14.23 8.76 -14.88
CA GLU A 218 14.54 9.37 -16.18
C GLU A 218 16.07 9.45 -16.33
N LEU A 219 16.61 8.78 -17.35
CA LEU A 219 18.02 8.80 -17.71
C LEU A 219 18.24 9.65 -18.96
N ARG A 220 19.29 10.46 -18.93
CA ARG A 220 19.70 11.27 -20.08
C ARG A 220 21.05 10.82 -20.60
N THR A 221 21.10 10.47 -21.89
CA THR A 221 22.35 10.33 -22.64
C THR A 221 22.30 11.27 -23.86
N GLY A 222 23.11 12.34 -23.81
CA GLY A 222 23.17 13.36 -24.86
C GLY A 222 21.87 14.16 -25.05
N ARG A 223 21.39 14.27 -26.29
CA ARG A 223 20.13 14.95 -26.65
C ARG A 223 18.89 14.05 -26.51
N HIS A 224 19.08 12.77 -26.17
CA HIS A 224 18.02 11.79 -26.09
C HIS A 224 17.60 11.55 -24.64
N ARG A 225 16.31 11.28 -24.46
CA ARG A 225 15.71 10.96 -23.16
C ARG A 225 15.38 9.48 -23.13
N TYR A 226 15.69 8.86 -22.01
CA TYR A 226 15.35 7.48 -21.72
C TYR A 226 14.58 7.47 -20.41
N ILE A 227 13.50 6.71 -20.34
CA ILE A 227 12.97 6.28 -19.05
C ILE A 227 13.66 4.95 -18.80
N GLN A 228 14.54 4.90 -17.81
CA GLN A 228 15.01 3.63 -17.28
C GLN A 228 14.01 3.19 -16.23
N CYS A 229 13.24 2.18 -16.59
CA CYS A 229 12.46 1.43 -15.63
C CYS A 229 13.36 0.29 -15.12
N ASP A 230 13.72 0.33 -13.85
CA ASP A 230 14.21 -0.88 -13.19
C ASP A 230 12.98 -1.73 -12.89
N ILE A 231 12.66 -2.61 -13.83
CA ILE A 231 11.57 -3.57 -13.70
C ILE A 231 12.19 -4.84 -13.16
N VAL A 232 11.96 -5.12 -11.87
CA VAL A 232 12.64 -6.21 -11.16
C VAL A 232 12.04 -7.58 -11.53
N THR A 233 10.86 -7.62 -12.15
CA THR A 233 10.06 -8.85 -12.32
C THR A 233 9.67 -9.24 -13.76
N VAL A 234 10.18 -8.56 -14.80
CA VAL A 234 9.93 -8.99 -16.20
C VAL A 234 11.07 -9.88 -16.72
N THR A 235 10.71 -11.03 -17.27
CA THR A 235 11.66 -12.03 -17.78
C THR A 235 12.09 -11.73 -19.21
N THR A 236 11.37 -10.86 -19.93
CA THR A 236 11.70 -10.50 -21.32
C THR A 236 11.68 -9.00 -21.59
N ILE A 237 12.54 -8.57 -22.54
CA ILE A 237 12.64 -7.18 -23.00
C ILE A 237 11.36 -6.69 -23.68
N ASP A 238 10.60 -7.58 -24.32
CA ASP A 238 9.37 -7.22 -25.05
C ASP A 238 8.18 -6.92 -24.11
N GLU A 239 8.13 -7.57 -22.95
CA GLU A 239 7.16 -7.27 -21.87
C GLU A 239 7.47 -5.94 -21.20
N ALA A 240 8.76 -5.69 -20.92
CA ALA A 240 9.24 -4.41 -20.41
C ALA A 240 8.92 -3.25 -21.37
N LEU A 241 9.14 -3.46 -22.67
CA LEU A 241 8.86 -2.47 -23.71
C LEU A 241 7.37 -2.22 -23.87
N SER A 242 6.50 -3.24 -23.81
CA SER A 242 5.05 -3.05 -23.94
C SER A 242 4.45 -2.23 -22.78
N LEU A 243 4.91 -2.47 -21.55
CA LEU A 243 4.51 -1.71 -20.36
C LEU A 243 5.03 -0.27 -20.39
N CYS A 244 6.30 -0.08 -20.80
CA CYS A 244 6.88 1.25 -21.00
C CYS A 244 6.22 2.02 -22.14
N TRP A 245 5.83 1.36 -23.24
CA TRP A 245 5.26 2.02 -24.41
C TRP A 245 3.84 2.54 -24.15
N GLU A 246 3.02 1.83 -23.36
CA GLU A 246 1.72 2.37 -22.93
C GLU A 246 1.84 3.52 -21.93
N HIS A 247 2.83 3.49 -21.04
CA HIS A 247 3.07 4.61 -20.14
C HIS A 247 3.62 5.82 -20.91
N MET A 248 4.54 5.60 -21.86
CA MET A 248 5.09 6.67 -22.71
C MET A 248 4.08 7.23 -23.72
N ALA A 249 3.20 6.40 -24.30
CA ALA A 249 2.18 6.84 -25.27
C ALA A 249 1.16 7.80 -24.66
N ARG A 250 0.97 7.77 -23.33
CA ARG A 250 0.10 8.71 -22.59
C ARG A 250 0.79 10.00 -22.13
N TYR A 251 2.13 10.10 -22.22
CA TYR A 251 2.88 11.24 -21.72
C TYR A 251 3.76 11.96 -22.77
N VAL A 252 3.81 11.49 -24.03
CA VAL A 252 4.65 12.06 -25.09
C VAL A 252 3.89 12.40 -26.39
N ILE A 253 2.56 12.26 -26.46
CA ILE A 253 1.75 12.80 -27.56
C ILE A 253 0.68 13.75 -27.02
#